data_AF-A0A831QQH8-F1
#
_entry.id   AF-A0A831QQH8-F1
#
_cell.length_a   1.000
_cell.length_b   1.000
_cell.length_c   1.000
_cell.angle_alpha   90.00
_cell.angle_beta   90.00
_cell.angle_gamma   90.00
#
_symmetry.space_group_name_H-M   'P 1'
#
loop_
_entity.id
_entity.type
_entity.pdbx_description
1 polymer ?
#
loop_
_entity_poly.entity_id
_entity_poly.type
_entity_poly.pdbx_seq_one_letter_code
_entity_poly.pdbx_strand_id
1 'polypeptide(L)'
;MDLVPIGKKKASIFNGFCDYHDSKLFSPIENEDIVFTEEQNFLITYRSFAHSFHQISEIYNYYLSDAEFIKEFPPDYLEAHTRYTEWAIVKLSKYKMILDNLMESQNYSSINYHYRVVEPFVPIAASSILRTKYTYKNKYIYDGENYANIILNVIPDGKRTVILISQFKKDELGKVFFDEFKELSNEQFTHAISSLILFCTENTFFSPKLWDKFSTTDKQRLLEEKNFCTHYGGRLNRFFKSNYDIFKYQ
;
A
#
# COMPACT_ATOMS: atom_id res chain seq x y z
N MET A 1 -20.60 6.35 -1.45
CA MET A 1 -19.33 7.10 -1.30
C MET A 1 -19.07 7.74 -2.63
N ASP A 2 -19.05 9.06 -2.71
CA ASP A 2 -18.79 9.78 -3.97
C ASP A 2 -17.34 10.27 -3.96
N LEU A 3 -16.61 10.08 -5.07
CA LEU A 3 -15.26 10.61 -5.20
C LEU A 3 -15.30 12.10 -5.49
N VAL A 4 -14.50 12.88 -4.77
CA VAL A 4 -14.38 14.32 -4.96
C VAL A 4 -13.03 14.63 -5.63
N PRO A 5 -13.00 15.42 -6.73
CA PRO A 5 -11.75 15.83 -7.34
C PRO A 5 -10.88 16.63 -6.36
N ILE A 6 -9.61 16.25 -6.24
CA ILE A 6 -8.63 16.94 -5.40
C ILE A 6 -7.34 17.17 -6.19
N GLY A 7 -6.70 18.32 -6.00
CA GLY A 7 -5.44 18.64 -6.66
C GLY A 7 -4.32 17.69 -6.21
N LYS A 8 -3.43 17.26 -7.12
CA LYS A 8 -2.34 16.31 -6.81
C LYS A 8 -1.54 16.68 -5.57
N LYS A 9 -1.21 17.98 -5.44
CA LYS A 9 -0.44 18.55 -4.32
C LYS A 9 -1.23 18.62 -3.01
N LYS A 10 -2.51 18.26 -2.98
CA LYS A 10 -3.33 18.11 -1.79
C LYS A 10 -3.67 16.64 -1.52
N ALA A 11 -3.80 15.84 -2.58
CA ALA A 11 -4.18 14.44 -2.51
C ALA A 11 -3.12 13.58 -1.81
N SER A 12 -1.83 13.81 -2.11
CA SER A 12 -0.73 12.97 -1.65
C SER A 12 0.22 13.68 -0.68
N ILE A 13 -0.23 14.73 0.02
CA ILE A 13 0.63 15.42 1.00
C ILE A 13 0.91 14.45 2.15
N PHE A 14 2.19 14.22 2.41
CA PHE A 14 2.66 13.55 3.61
C PHE A 14 3.65 14.47 4.33
N ASN A 15 3.26 15.01 5.48
CA ASN A 15 4.10 15.93 6.27
C ASN A 15 4.98 15.20 7.28
N GLY A 16 5.24 13.90 7.09
CA GLY A 16 6.05 13.10 8.01
C GLY A 16 7.56 13.35 7.88
N PHE A 17 7.98 14.13 6.89
CA PHE A 17 9.34 14.60 6.69
C PHE A 17 9.34 16.13 6.64
N CYS A 18 10.41 16.77 7.11
CA CYS A 18 10.53 18.22 6.91
C CYS A 18 10.93 18.52 5.46
N ASP A 19 10.53 19.68 4.93
CA ASP A 19 10.72 20.06 3.52
C ASP A 19 12.16 19.87 3.02
N TYR A 20 13.15 20.21 3.84
CA TYR A 20 14.56 20.05 3.50
C TYR A 20 14.98 18.58 3.38
N HIS A 21 14.59 17.74 4.34
CA HIS A 21 14.95 16.33 4.32
C HIS A 21 14.12 15.56 3.30
N ASP A 22 12.84 15.89 3.09
CA ASP A 22 11.99 15.25 2.09
C ASP A 22 12.55 15.46 0.67
N SER A 23 12.82 16.73 0.32
CA SER A 23 13.33 17.10 -1.00
C SER A 23 14.72 16.54 -1.29
N LYS A 24 15.60 16.48 -0.29
CA LYS A 24 16.95 15.95 -0.46
C LYS A 24 16.98 14.43 -0.47
N LEU A 25 16.27 13.78 0.45
CA LEU A 25 16.28 12.33 0.62
C LEU A 25 15.65 11.61 -0.57
N PHE A 26 14.52 12.13 -1.06
CA PHE A 26 13.76 11.48 -2.14
C PHE A 26 14.08 12.04 -3.52
N SER A 27 15.07 12.93 -3.66
CA SER A 27 15.49 13.44 -4.97
C SER A 27 15.76 12.34 -6.01
N PRO A 28 16.45 11.22 -5.67
CA PRO A 28 16.71 10.14 -6.63
C PRO A 28 15.46 9.46 -7.21
N ILE A 29 14.30 9.63 -6.58
CA ILE A 29 13.02 9.03 -6.99
C ILE A 29 11.96 10.05 -7.41
N GLU A 30 12.25 11.35 -7.27
CA GLU A 30 11.33 12.46 -7.64
C GLU A 30 11.83 13.25 -8.86
N ASN A 31 13.15 13.40 -9.00
CA ASN A 31 13.76 14.25 -10.03
C ASN A 31 14.49 13.45 -11.12
N GLU A 32 14.52 12.12 -10.99
CA GLU A 32 15.20 11.21 -11.91
C GLU A 32 14.25 10.09 -12.33
N ASP A 33 14.46 9.55 -13.54
CA ASP A 33 13.70 8.39 -14.02
C ASP A 33 13.99 7.15 -13.14
N ILE A 34 12.97 6.32 -12.90
CA ILE A 34 13.14 5.09 -12.12
C ILE A 34 13.91 4.06 -12.95
N VAL A 35 15.19 3.85 -12.62
CA VAL A 35 16.07 2.85 -13.24
C VAL A 35 16.35 1.64 -12.34
N PHE A 36 15.62 1.55 -11.22
CA PHE A 36 15.62 0.40 -10.30
C PHE A 36 16.97 0.13 -9.64
N THR A 37 17.76 1.16 -9.35
CA THR A 37 18.94 0.98 -8.48
C THR A 37 18.51 0.49 -7.09
N GLU A 38 19.44 -0.14 -6.35
CA GLU A 38 19.14 -0.57 -4.98
C GLU A 38 18.69 0.61 -4.10
N GLU A 39 19.30 1.78 -4.28
CA GLU A 39 18.93 3.02 -3.60
C GLU A 39 17.51 3.48 -3.97
N GLN A 40 17.18 3.58 -5.27
CA GLN A 40 15.84 4.00 -5.69
C GLN A 40 14.76 3.05 -5.18
N ASN A 41 14.99 1.74 -5.32
CA ASN A 41 14.07 0.72 -4.82
C ASN A 41 13.87 0.86 -3.31
N PHE A 42 14.97 1.05 -2.56
CA PHE A 42 14.91 1.27 -1.13
C PHE A 42 14.16 2.55 -0.76
N LEU A 43 14.45 3.69 -1.39
CA LEU A 43 13.81 4.97 -1.11
C LEU A 43 12.31 4.93 -1.37
N ILE A 44 11.87 4.28 -2.46
CA ILE A 44 10.46 4.04 -2.76
C ILE A 44 9.80 3.25 -1.62
N THR A 45 10.41 2.14 -1.20
CA THR A 45 9.92 1.30 -0.11
C THR A 45 9.88 2.05 1.22
N TYR A 46 10.95 2.78 1.54
CA TYR A 46 11.11 3.55 2.77
C TYR A 46 10.02 4.61 2.90
N ARG A 47 9.77 5.37 1.83
CA ARG A 47 8.73 6.40 1.79
C ARG A 47 7.35 5.83 2.07
N SER A 48 6.98 4.75 1.39
CA SER A 48 5.67 4.10 1.58
C SER A 48 5.51 3.53 2.97
N PHE A 49 6.57 2.90 3.50
CA PHE A 49 6.58 2.40 4.87
C PHE A 49 6.37 3.54 5.88
N ALA A 50 7.14 4.63 5.76
CA ALA A 50 7.07 5.77 6.67
C ALA A 50 5.65 6.38 6.68
N HIS A 51 5.07 6.54 5.48
CA HIS A 51 3.70 7.01 5.32
C HIS A 51 2.69 6.06 6.00
N SER A 52 2.68 4.77 5.66
CA SER A 52 1.74 3.81 6.25
C SER A 52 1.91 3.69 7.78
N PHE A 53 3.16 3.68 8.26
CA PHE A 53 3.46 3.64 9.69
C PHE A 53 2.94 4.87 10.43
N HIS A 54 3.10 6.06 9.84
CA HIS A 54 2.55 7.30 10.38
C HIS A 54 1.02 7.26 10.42
N GLN A 55 0.34 6.86 9.34
CA GLN A 55 -1.13 6.76 9.31
C GLN A 55 -1.67 5.85 10.43
N ILE A 56 -1.05 4.69 10.66
CA ILE A 56 -1.47 3.79 11.74
C ILE A 56 -1.24 4.44 13.11
N SER A 57 -0.16 5.20 13.26
CA SER A 57 0.14 5.93 14.50
C SER A 57 -0.84 7.07 14.75
N GLU A 58 -1.25 7.80 13.71
CA GLU A 58 -2.30 8.82 13.78
C GLU A 58 -3.65 8.21 14.16
N ILE A 59 -4.02 7.07 13.55
CA ILE A 59 -5.25 6.36 13.88
C ILE A 59 -5.24 5.91 15.36
N TYR A 60 -4.13 5.36 15.85
CA TYR A 60 -4.00 4.98 17.25
C TYR A 60 -4.16 6.18 18.19
N ASN A 61 -3.46 7.29 17.91
CA ASN A 61 -3.59 8.52 18.71
C ASN A 61 -5.00 9.09 18.64
N TYR A 62 -5.66 9.00 17.49
CA TYR A 62 -7.05 9.41 17.32
C TYR A 62 -8.00 8.59 18.20
N TYR A 63 -7.83 7.26 18.25
CA TYR A 63 -8.63 6.40 19.13
C TYR A 63 -8.41 6.66 20.63
N LEU A 64 -7.24 7.19 21.01
CA LEU A 64 -6.96 7.61 22.39
C LEU A 64 -7.40 9.05 22.72
N SER A 65 -7.91 9.78 21.73
CA SER A 65 -8.27 11.19 21.88
C SER A 65 -9.70 11.39 22.40
N ASP A 66 -10.00 12.62 22.85
CA ASP A 66 -11.34 13.05 23.26
C ASP A 66 -12.20 13.57 22.09
N ALA A 67 -11.88 13.19 20.85
CA ALA A 67 -12.63 13.63 19.67
C ALA A 67 -14.10 13.20 19.74
N GLU A 68 -15.01 14.04 19.23
CA GLU A 68 -16.47 13.82 19.35
C GLU A 68 -16.92 12.49 18.74
N PHE A 69 -16.40 12.14 17.56
CA PHE A 69 -16.67 10.85 16.92
C PHE A 69 -16.24 9.64 17.76
N ILE A 70 -15.16 9.75 18.55
CA ILE A 70 -14.69 8.66 19.42
C ILE A 70 -15.68 8.41 20.56
N LYS A 71 -16.32 9.47 21.08
CA LYS A 71 -17.33 9.36 22.14
C LYS A 71 -18.59 8.63 21.69
N GLU A 72 -18.88 8.66 20.39
CA GLU A 72 -20.01 7.92 19.78
C GLU A 72 -19.62 6.51 19.32
N PHE A 73 -18.32 6.19 19.28
CA PHE A 73 -17.84 4.89 18.82
C PHE A 73 -18.16 3.79 19.84
N PRO A 74 -18.70 2.62 19.42
CA PRO A 74 -19.02 1.55 20.35
C PRO A 74 -17.80 1.12 21.19
N PRO A 75 -17.87 1.09 22.54
CA PRO A 75 -16.70 0.88 23.40
C PRO A 75 -15.91 -0.40 23.10
N ASP A 76 -16.58 -1.54 22.92
CA ASP A 76 -15.91 -2.82 22.60
C ASP A 76 -15.16 -2.77 21.27
N TYR A 77 -15.71 -2.06 20.28
CA TYR A 77 -15.05 -1.87 19.00
C TYR A 77 -13.87 -0.90 19.14
N LEU A 78 -14.03 0.19 19.89
CA LEU A 78 -12.94 1.13 20.15
C LEU A 78 -11.75 0.41 20.81
N GLU A 79 -12.01 -0.36 21.87
CA GLU A 79 -10.97 -1.12 22.57
C GLU A 79 -10.25 -2.10 21.63
N ALA A 80 -11.01 -2.88 20.85
CA ALA A 80 -10.44 -3.83 19.90
C ALA A 80 -9.57 -3.14 18.82
N HIS A 81 -10.04 -2.01 18.29
CA HIS A 81 -9.32 -1.21 17.30
C HIS A 81 -8.06 -0.54 17.88
N THR A 82 -8.14 0.02 19.09
CA THR A 82 -7.00 0.60 19.82
C THR A 82 -5.94 -0.46 20.07
N ARG A 83 -6.31 -1.62 20.59
CA ARG A 83 -5.37 -2.73 20.83
C ARG A 83 -4.74 -3.25 19.55
N TYR A 84 -5.52 -3.37 18.47
CA TYR A 84 -5.00 -3.80 17.17
C TYR A 84 -3.99 -2.80 16.59
N THR A 85 -4.28 -1.50 16.67
CA THR A 85 -3.38 -0.46 16.15
C THR A 85 -2.11 -0.33 16.99
N GLU A 86 -2.21 -0.40 18.33
CA GLU A 86 -1.05 -0.49 19.23
C GLU A 86 -0.13 -1.68 18.87
N TRP A 87 -0.73 -2.86 18.75
CA TRP A 87 -0.01 -4.07 18.36
C TRP A 87 0.68 -3.91 17.00
N ALA A 88 -0.01 -3.30 16.02
CA ALA A 88 0.55 -3.06 14.70
C ALA A 88 1.75 -2.11 14.76
N ILE A 89 1.67 -1.04 15.56
CA ILE A 89 2.78 -0.09 15.76
C ILE A 89 4.00 -0.80 16.36
N VAL A 90 3.80 -1.62 17.39
CA VAL A 90 4.90 -2.40 18.01
C VAL A 90 5.55 -3.33 16.99
N LYS A 91 4.76 -4.03 16.17
CA LYS A 91 5.29 -4.96 15.15
C LYS A 91 6.02 -4.21 14.04
N LEU A 92 5.44 -3.14 13.51
CA LEU A 92 6.03 -2.34 12.45
C LEU A 92 7.28 -1.57 12.91
N SER A 93 7.37 -1.17 14.18
CA SER A 93 8.57 -0.53 14.74
C SER A 93 9.83 -1.39 14.54
N LYS A 94 9.70 -2.73 14.59
CA LYS A 94 10.81 -3.66 14.31
C LYS A 94 11.28 -3.64 12.85
N TYR A 95 10.42 -3.26 11.92
CA TYR A 95 10.77 -3.07 10.50
C TYR A 95 11.28 -1.66 10.25
N LYS A 96 10.74 -0.66 10.96
CA LYS A 96 11.29 0.70 10.97
C LYS A 96 12.75 0.70 11.37
N MET A 97 13.12 0.02 12.46
CA MET A 97 14.52 -0.09 12.90
C MET A 97 15.43 -0.69 11.83
N ILE A 98 14.94 -1.67 11.06
CA ILE A 98 15.72 -2.20 9.93
C ILE A 98 15.90 -1.14 8.87
N LEU A 99 14.80 -0.52 8.43
CA LEU A 99 14.83 0.52 7.41
C LEU A 99 15.76 1.68 7.79
N ASP A 100 15.72 2.15 9.03
CA ASP A 100 16.60 3.21 9.53
C ASP A 100 18.08 2.75 9.47
N ASN A 101 18.40 1.53 9.89
CA ASN A 101 19.76 0.98 9.77
C ASN A 101 20.24 0.85 8.31
N LEU A 102 19.35 0.43 7.39
CA LEU A 102 19.69 0.34 5.96
C LEU A 102 19.92 1.75 5.36
N MET A 103 19.15 2.74 5.80
CA MET A 103 19.31 4.14 5.42
C MET A 103 20.68 4.68 5.85
N GLU A 104 21.05 4.47 7.13
CA GLU A 104 22.31 4.96 7.71
C GLU A 104 23.54 4.26 7.12
N SER A 105 23.46 2.94 6.94
CA SER A 105 24.58 2.14 6.41
C SER A 105 24.70 2.18 4.88
N GLN A 106 23.69 2.70 4.19
CA GLN A 106 23.56 2.64 2.72
C GLN A 106 23.69 1.22 2.15
N ASN A 107 23.33 0.21 2.94
CA ASN A 107 23.34 -1.19 2.54
C ASN A 107 21.91 -1.70 2.48
N TYR A 108 21.35 -1.79 1.28
CA TYR A 108 19.93 -2.12 1.08
C TYR A 108 19.66 -3.62 0.91
N SER A 109 20.67 -4.47 1.14
CA SER A 109 20.63 -5.91 0.85
C SER A 109 19.65 -6.73 1.71
N SER A 110 19.07 -6.17 2.76
CA SER A 110 18.11 -6.87 3.64
C SER A 110 16.68 -6.94 3.10
N ILE A 111 16.43 -6.39 1.91
CA ILE A 111 15.13 -6.35 1.26
C ILE A 111 15.25 -6.98 -0.13
N ASN A 112 14.28 -7.82 -0.48
CA ASN A 112 14.09 -8.30 -1.84
C ASN A 112 13.13 -7.37 -2.57
N TYR A 113 13.44 -7.10 -3.83
CA TYR A 113 12.63 -6.25 -4.70
C TYR A 113 12.18 -7.05 -5.92
N HIS A 114 10.93 -6.85 -6.33
CA HIS A 114 10.41 -7.33 -7.60
C HIS A 114 9.60 -6.21 -8.24
N TYR A 115 9.88 -5.90 -9.50
CA TYR A 115 9.17 -4.86 -10.21
C TYR A 115 8.66 -5.35 -11.57
N ARG A 116 7.58 -4.72 -12.04
CA ARG A 116 7.12 -4.82 -13.42
C ARG A 116 6.72 -3.44 -13.93
N VAL A 117 7.04 -3.19 -15.18
CA VAL A 117 6.54 -2.03 -15.91
C VAL A 117 5.28 -2.46 -16.66
N VAL A 118 4.20 -1.71 -16.49
CA VAL A 118 2.94 -1.93 -17.21
C VAL A 118 2.84 -0.92 -18.34
N GLU A 119 2.59 -1.43 -19.55
CA GLU A 119 2.33 -0.66 -20.75
C GLU A 119 1.04 -1.12 -21.43
N PRO A 120 0.28 -0.19 -22.06
CA PRO A 120 0.47 1.26 -22.02
C PRO A 120 0.20 1.90 -20.66
N PHE A 121 0.58 3.17 -20.52
CA PHE A 121 0.48 3.97 -19.30
C PHE A 121 -0.92 3.94 -18.66
N VAL A 122 -0.96 3.62 -17.36
CA VAL A 122 -2.17 3.73 -16.54
C VAL A 122 -1.91 4.78 -15.44
N PRO A 123 -2.60 5.94 -15.46
CA PRO A 123 -2.33 7.06 -14.56
C PRO A 123 -2.95 6.82 -13.17
N ILE A 124 -2.41 5.84 -12.45
CA ILE A 124 -2.78 5.45 -11.10
C ILE A 124 -1.57 5.49 -10.18
N ALA A 125 -1.77 5.96 -8.96
CA ALA A 125 -0.78 5.92 -7.90
C ALA A 125 -1.38 5.26 -6.65
N ALA A 126 -0.63 4.34 -6.05
CA ALA A 126 -1.01 3.69 -4.81
C ALA A 126 0.24 3.19 -4.08
N SER A 127 0.24 3.28 -2.76
CA SER A 127 1.25 2.61 -1.94
C SER A 127 0.65 2.14 -0.61
N SER A 128 1.11 1.00 -0.10
CA SER A 128 0.66 0.48 1.19
C SER A 128 1.56 -0.66 1.69
N ILE A 129 1.60 -0.84 3.02
CA ILE A 129 1.99 -2.10 3.63
C ILE A 129 0.79 -3.06 3.51
N LEU A 130 0.95 -4.13 2.74
CA LEU A 130 -0.10 -5.11 2.51
C LEU A 130 -0.43 -5.85 3.81
N ARG A 131 -1.71 -5.91 4.15
CA ARG A 131 -2.25 -6.65 5.30
C ARG A 131 -3.16 -7.79 4.87
N THR A 132 -2.73 -8.54 3.87
CA THR A 132 -3.47 -9.72 3.41
C THR A 132 -3.12 -10.94 4.26
N LYS A 133 -4.12 -11.76 4.58
CA LYS A 133 -3.95 -13.07 5.23
C LYS A 133 -3.71 -14.19 4.22
N TYR A 134 -3.88 -13.90 2.92
CA TYR A 134 -3.84 -14.90 1.85
C TYR A 134 -3.00 -14.41 0.68
N THR A 135 -2.24 -15.33 0.07
CA THR A 135 -1.61 -15.10 -1.24
C THR A 135 -2.64 -15.15 -2.37
N TYR A 136 -2.28 -14.75 -3.58
CA TYR A 136 -3.18 -14.75 -4.75
C TYR A 136 -3.79 -16.14 -5.05
N LYS A 137 -3.04 -17.21 -4.78
CA LYS A 137 -3.46 -18.62 -4.87
C LYS A 137 -4.06 -19.16 -3.56
N ASN A 138 -4.41 -18.28 -2.62
CA ASN A 138 -5.07 -18.57 -1.35
C ASN A 138 -4.25 -19.36 -0.32
N LYS A 139 -2.91 -19.27 -0.33
CA LYS A 139 -2.11 -19.78 0.79
C LYS A 139 -2.24 -18.84 1.97
N TYR A 140 -2.51 -19.37 3.16
CA TYR A 140 -2.63 -18.58 4.39
C TYR A 140 -1.24 -18.10 4.86
N ILE A 141 -1.10 -16.81 5.13
CA ILE A 141 0.16 -16.13 5.47
C ILE A 141 -0.01 -15.23 6.71
N TYR A 142 -0.71 -15.76 7.71
CA TYR A 142 -0.87 -15.18 9.03
C TYR A 142 -0.73 -16.31 10.06
N ASP A 143 0.14 -16.15 11.04
CA ASP A 143 0.44 -17.19 12.04
C ASP A 143 -0.36 -17.06 13.34
N GLY A 144 -1.26 -16.07 13.44
CA GLY A 144 -1.94 -15.72 14.69
C GLY A 144 -1.38 -14.46 15.35
N GLU A 145 -0.12 -14.12 15.07
CA GLU A 145 0.66 -13.07 15.73
C GLU A 145 1.43 -12.13 14.79
N ASN A 146 1.58 -12.47 13.52
CA ASN A 146 2.33 -11.71 12.53
C ASN A 146 1.61 -11.77 11.19
N TYR A 147 1.43 -10.60 10.58
CA TYR A 147 1.12 -10.50 9.16
C TYR A 147 2.41 -10.59 8.36
N ALA A 148 2.32 -11.12 7.14
CA ALA A 148 3.28 -10.81 6.08
C ALA A 148 3.42 -9.28 5.92
N ASN A 149 4.65 -8.80 5.90
CA ASN A 149 5.01 -7.40 5.70
C ASN A 149 5.59 -7.22 4.30
N ILE A 150 4.68 -7.01 3.36
CA ILE A 150 4.97 -6.70 1.97
C ILE A 150 4.61 -5.26 1.69
N ILE A 151 5.48 -4.52 1.01
CA ILE A 151 5.22 -3.13 0.65
C ILE A 151 4.93 -3.09 -0.84
N LEU A 152 3.75 -2.58 -1.19
CA LEU A 152 3.31 -2.36 -2.57
C LEU A 152 3.48 -0.89 -2.94
N ASN A 153 4.01 -0.68 -4.13
CA ASN A 153 4.12 0.61 -4.79
C ASN A 153 3.63 0.51 -6.23
N VAL A 154 2.75 1.43 -6.61
CA VAL A 154 2.28 1.65 -7.99
C VAL A 154 2.49 3.14 -8.27
N ILE A 155 3.41 3.44 -9.19
CA ILE A 155 3.97 4.77 -9.38
C ILE A 155 3.89 5.13 -10.87
N PRO A 156 3.24 6.27 -11.21
CA PRO A 156 3.39 6.89 -12.51
C PRO A 156 4.83 7.38 -12.69
N ASP A 157 5.50 6.96 -13.76
CA ASP A 157 6.87 7.36 -14.09
C ASP A 157 6.93 7.79 -15.57
N GLY A 158 6.82 9.09 -15.82
CA GLY A 158 6.69 9.64 -17.17
C GLY A 158 5.48 9.09 -17.93
N LYS A 159 5.73 8.22 -18.92
CA LYS A 159 4.71 7.56 -19.77
C LYS A 159 4.54 6.07 -19.48
N ARG A 160 4.97 5.60 -18.32
CA ARG A 160 4.82 4.21 -17.89
C ARG A 160 4.31 4.13 -16.47
N THR A 161 3.79 2.97 -16.10
CA THR A 161 3.38 2.68 -14.72
C THR A 161 4.33 1.64 -14.16
N VAL A 162 5.06 2.01 -13.11
CA VAL A 162 5.98 1.13 -12.40
C VAL A 162 5.25 0.51 -11.23
N ILE A 163 5.35 -0.80 -11.10
CA ILE A 163 4.84 -1.56 -9.96
C ILE A 163 6.03 -2.19 -9.27
N LEU A 164 6.27 -1.83 -8.01
CA LEU A 164 7.35 -2.35 -7.17
C LEU A 164 6.75 -3.02 -5.95
N ILE A 165 7.20 -4.24 -5.67
CA ILE A 165 6.91 -4.95 -4.44
C ILE A 165 8.22 -5.21 -3.68
N SER A 166 8.17 -4.99 -2.38
CA SER A 166 9.31 -5.18 -1.49
C SER A 166 8.98 -6.16 -0.39
N GLN A 167 9.91 -7.06 -0.10
CA GLN A 167 9.81 -8.07 0.95
C GLN A 167 11.06 -8.03 1.82
N PHE A 168 10.89 -7.87 3.13
CA PHE A 168 12.00 -7.93 4.08
C PHE A 168 12.50 -9.36 4.19
N LYS A 169 13.79 -9.63 3.94
CA LYS A 169 14.34 -11.01 3.90
C LYS A 169 14.01 -11.84 5.15
N LYS A 170 13.95 -11.21 6.32
CA LYS A 170 13.60 -11.87 7.60
C LYS A 170 12.14 -12.31 7.74
N ASP A 171 11.26 -11.86 6.85
CA ASP A 171 9.83 -12.13 6.89
C ASP A 171 9.47 -13.33 6.02
N GLU A 172 9.48 -14.51 6.64
CA GLU A 172 9.20 -15.79 5.96
C GLU A 172 7.74 -15.88 5.47
N LEU A 173 6.77 -15.29 6.18
CA LEU A 173 5.38 -15.25 5.72
C LEU A 173 5.25 -14.37 4.46
N GLY A 174 5.90 -13.21 4.49
CA GLY A 174 6.01 -12.34 3.31
C GLY A 174 6.72 -13.02 2.15
N LYS A 175 7.76 -13.82 2.40
CA LYS A 175 8.47 -14.57 1.36
C LYS A 175 7.54 -15.48 0.56
N VAL A 176 6.58 -16.15 1.22
CA VAL A 176 5.59 -17.00 0.53
C VAL A 176 4.74 -16.18 -0.45
N PHE A 177 4.28 -14.99 -0.04
CA PHE A 177 3.56 -14.08 -0.93
C PHE A 177 4.44 -13.60 -2.08
N PHE A 178 5.64 -13.11 -1.76
CA PHE A 178 6.57 -12.52 -2.71
C PHE A 178 7.00 -13.51 -3.79
N ASP A 179 7.35 -14.73 -3.41
CA ASP A 179 7.73 -15.79 -4.34
C ASP A 179 6.56 -16.18 -5.26
N GLU A 180 5.35 -16.31 -4.71
CA GLU A 180 4.17 -16.59 -5.55
C GLU A 180 3.86 -15.45 -6.52
N PHE A 181 4.04 -14.19 -6.08
CA PHE A 181 3.72 -13.01 -6.87
C PHE A 181 4.64 -12.86 -8.10
N LYS A 182 5.92 -13.24 -7.96
CA LYS A 182 6.88 -13.25 -9.08
C LYS A 182 6.45 -14.17 -10.22
N GLU A 183 5.81 -15.29 -9.88
CA GLU A 183 5.40 -16.35 -10.81
C GLU A 183 4.04 -16.09 -11.49
N LEU A 184 3.36 -14.99 -11.18
CA LEU A 184 2.07 -14.67 -11.82
C LEU A 184 2.27 -14.32 -13.29
N SER A 185 1.37 -14.80 -14.16
CA SER A 185 1.29 -14.29 -15.54
C SER A 185 1.00 -12.79 -15.54
N ASN A 186 1.24 -12.10 -16.67
CA ASN A 186 0.97 -10.65 -16.75
C ASN A 186 -0.48 -10.32 -16.40
N GLU A 187 -1.45 -11.09 -16.90
CA GLU A 187 -2.88 -10.92 -16.58
C GLU A 187 -3.19 -11.19 -15.10
N GLN A 188 -2.64 -12.25 -14.53
CA GLN A 188 -2.84 -12.55 -13.11
C GLN A 188 -2.23 -11.46 -12.23
N PHE A 189 -1.08 -10.91 -12.64
CA PHE A 189 -0.36 -9.89 -11.91
C PHE A 189 -1.13 -8.56 -11.89
N THR A 190 -1.56 -8.04 -13.05
CA THR A 190 -2.33 -6.78 -13.10
C THR A 190 -3.66 -6.90 -12.35
N HIS A 191 -4.31 -8.05 -12.44
CA HIS A 191 -5.53 -8.33 -11.69
C HIS A 191 -5.29 -8.42 -10.17
N ALA A 192 -4.19 -9.07 -9.76
CA ALA A 192 -3.79 -9.12 -8.37
C ALA A 192 -3.47 -7.72 -7.81
N ILE A 193 -2.75 -6.88 -8.56
CA ILE A 193 -2.47 -5.50 -8.16
C ILE A 193 -3.77 -4.70 -8.04
N SER A 194 -4.66 -4.77 -9.02
CA SER A 194 -5.97 -4.09 -8.97
C SER A 194 -6.75 -4.48 -7.72
N SER A 195 -6.76 -5.77 -7.40
CA SER A 195 -7.41 -6.28 -6.20
C SER A 195 -6.75 -5.78 -4.91
N LEU A 196 -5.42 -5.73 -4.85
CA LEU A 196 -4.65 -5.23 -3.70
C LEU A 196 -4.81 -3.72 -3.52
N ILE A 197 -4.92 -2.95 -4.60
CA ILE A 197 -5.20 -1.51 -4.53
C ILE A 197 -6.54 -1.30 -3.82
N LEU A 198 -7.59 -1.98 -4.26
CA LEU A 198 -8.92 -1.86 -3.64
C LEU A 198 -8.93 -2.36 -2.19
N PHE A 199 -8.26 -3.49 -1.94
CA PHE A 199 -8.29 -4.17 -0.65
C PHE A 199 -7.38 -3.54 0.42
N CYS A 200 -6.12 -3.24 0.09
CA CYS A 200 -5.08 -2.87 1.06
C CYS A 200 -4.68 -1.39 1.05
N THR A 201 -5.05 -0.62 0.03
CA THR A 201 -4.58 0.76 -0.07
C THR A 201 -5.67 1.71 0.44
N GLU A 202 -5.32 2.54 1.41
CA GLU A 202 -6.22 3.58 1.94
C GLU A 202 -6.15 4.86 1.08
N ASN A 203 -4.97 5.11 0.48
CA ASN A 203 -4.71 6.26 -0.39
C ASN A 203 -4.61 5.83 -1.86
N THR A 204 -5.74 5.44 -2.46
CA THR A 204 -5.84 5.22 -3.91
C THR A 204 -6.25 6.51 -4.61
N PHE A 205 -5.49 6.94 -5.62
CA PHE A 205 -5.86 8.08 -6.46
C PHE A 205 -6.00 7.67 -7.92
N PHE A 206 -7.18 7.96 -8.48
CA PHE A 206 -7.43 7.87 -9.91
C PHE A 206 -7.29 9.26 -10.52
N SER A 207 -6.53 9.40 -11.61
CA SER A 207 -6.60 10.64 -12.37
C SER A 207 -8.02 10.84 -12.92
N PRO A 208 -8.54 12.08 -13.02
CA PRO A 208 -9.87 12.33 -13.58
C PRO A 208 -10.05 11.69 -14.96
N LYS A 209 -9.01 11.75 -15.80
CA LYS A 209 -9.00 11.13 -17.15
C LYS A 209 -9.21 9.62 -17.13
N LEU A 210 -8.67 8.91 -16.14
CA LEU A 210 -8.90 7.47 -15.99
C LEU A 210 -10.29 7.20 -15.39
N TRP A 211 -10.67 7.97 -14.36
CA TRP A 211 -11.98 7.82 -13.73
C TRP A 211 -13.10 7.99 -14.76
N ASP A 212 -13.00 8.97 -15.66
CA ASP A 212 -14.02 9.27 -16.67
C ASP A 212 -14.14 8.20 -17.77
N LYS A 213 -13.17 7.29 -17.92
CA LYS A 213 -13.28 6.16 -18.85
C LYS A 213 -14.15 5.02 -18.33
N PHE A 214 -14.32 4.90 -17.01
CA PHE A 214 -15.18 3.89 -16.44
C PHE A 214 -16.65 4.21 -16.73
N SER A 215 -17.42 3.19 -17.12
CA SER A 215 -18.88 3.32 -17.20
C SER A 215 -19.47 3.64 -15.82
N THR A 216 -20.68 4.21 -15.77
CA THR A 216 -21.38 4.46 -14.50
C THR A 216 -21.49 3.18 -13.67
N THR A 217 -21.76 2.04 -14.31
CA THR A 217 -21.83 0.73 -13.67
C THR A 217 -20.47 0.31 -13.09
N ASP A 218 -19.38 0.52 -13.83
CA ASP A 218 -18.03 0.16 -13.36
C ASP A 218 -17.59 1.03 -12.19
N LYS A 219 -17.86 2.35 -12.25
CA LYS A 219 -17.62 3.28 -11.14
C LYS A 219 -18.34 2.82 -9.88
N GLN A 220 -19.64 2.52 -10.00
CA GLN A 220 -20.45 2.08 -8.87
C GLN A 220 -19.90 0.78 -8.27
N ARG A 221 -19.58 -0.21 -9.12
CA ARG A 221 -19.11 -1.50 -8.64
C ARG A 221 -17.70 -1.45 -8.03
N LEU A 222 -16.80 -0.61 -8.54
CA LEU A 222 -15.51 -0.34 -7.89
C LEU A 222 -15.70 0.26 -6.48
N LEU A 223 -16.65 1.18 -6.32
CA LEU A 223 -16.99 1.77 -5.02
C LEU A 223 -17.62 0.75 -4.08
N GLU A 224 -18.49 -0.13 -4.57
CA GLU A 224 -19.07 -1.24 -3.80
C GLU A 224 -17.99 -2.22 -3.33
N GLU A 225 -17.06 -2.60 -4.21
CA GLU A 225 -15.92 -3.45 -3.85
C GLU A 225 -15.01 -2.79 -2.82
N LYS A 226 -14.73 -1.49 -2.98
CA LYS A 226 -13.94 -0.74 -1.99
C LYS A 226 -14.64 -0.69 -0.64
N ASN A 227 -15.94 -0.36 -0.62
CA ASN A 227 -16.74 -0.37 0.61
C ASN A 227 -16.76 -1.75 1.26
N PHE A 228 -16.92 -2.81 0.47
CA PHE A 228 -16.85 -4.18 0.95
C PHE A 228 -15.50 -4.49 1.60
N CYS A 229 -14.40 -4.12 0.95
CA CYS A 229 -13.05 -4.32 1.49
C CYS A 229 -12.87 -3.58 2.83
N THR A 230 -13.32 -2.34 2.92
CA THR A 230 -13.22 -1.53 4.15
C THR A 230 -13.99 -2.15 5.32
N HIS A 231 -15.21 -2.65 5.09
CA HIS A 231 -16.09 -3.11 6.18
C HIS A 231 -15.95 -4.61 6.49
N TYR A 232 -15.64 -5.42 5.48
CA TYR A 232 -15.67 -6.88 5.57
C TYR A 232 -14.36 -7.55 5.18
N GLY A 233 -13.38 -6.80 4.68
CA GLY A 233 -12.13 -7.33 4.18
C GLY A 233 -11.35 -8.16 5.21
N GLY A 234 -11.35 -7.73 6.47
CA GLY A 234 -10.71 -8.47 7.57
C GLY A 234 -11.31 -9.86 7.85
N ARG A 235 -12.54 -10.11 7.39
CA ARG A 235 -13.27 -11.39 7.56
C ARG A 235 -13.08 -12.37 6.40
N LEU A 236 -12.40 -11.95 5.33
CA LEU A 236 -12.16 -12.82 4.19
C LEU A 236 -11.26 -14.00 4.59
N ASN A 237 -11.65 -15.19 4.13
CA ASN A 237 -10.91 -16.44 4.27
C ASN A 237 -10.19 -16.85 2.97
N ARG A 238 -9.96 -15.88 2.09
CA ARG A 238 -9.30 -16.01 0.79
C ARG A 238 -8.77 -14.66 0.33
N PHE A 239 -7.93 -14.64 -0.69
CA PHE A 239 -7.53 -13.42 -1.37
C PHE A 239 -8.74 -12.75 -2.00
N PHE A 240 -8.89 -11.45 -1.75
CA PHE A 240 -9.90 -10.65 -2.43
C PHE A 240 -9.55 -10.56 -3.91
N LYS A 241 -10.43 -11.03 -4.79
CA LYS A 241 -10.29 -10.83 -6.24
C LYS A 241 -11.36 -9.85 -6.69
N SER A 242 -10.91 -8.68 -7.14
CA SER A 242 -11.79 -7.69 -7.75
C SER A 242 -12.45 -8.27 -9.00
N ASN A 243 -13.62 -7.79 -9.36
CA ASN A 243 -14.20 -8.07 -10.68
C ASN A 243 -13.49 -7.26 -11.80
N TYR A 244 -12.60 -6.33 -11.42
CA TYR A 244 -11.94 -5.40 -12.31
C TYR A 244 -10.43 -5.57 -12.32
N ASP A 245 -9.87 -5.46 -13.52
CA ASP A 245 -8.45 -5.20 -13.71
C ASP A 245 -8.30 -3.76 -14.19
N ILE A 246 -7.94 -2.86 -13.28
CA ILE A 246 -7.78 -1.42 -13.53
C ILE A 246 -6.80 -1.17 -14.69
N PHE A 247 -5.83 -2.06 -14.89
CA PHE A 247 -4.82 -1.92 -15.94
C PHE A 247 -5.31 -2.32 -17.33
N LYS A 248 -6.48 -2.94 -17.45
CA LYS A 248 -7.11 -3.25 -18.76
C LYS A 248 -7.97 -2.10 -19.30
N TYR A 249 -8.25 -1.07 -18.49
CA TYR A 249 -9.02 0.12 -18.90
C TYR A 249 -8.09 1.19 -19.46
N GLN A 250 -7.64 0.96 -20.70
CA GLN A 250 -6.70 1.80 -21.43
C GLN A 250 -7.39 2.65 -22.48
#